data_AF-A0A1W6MJX1-F1
#
_entry.id   AF-A0A1W6MJX1-F1
#
_cell.length_a   1.000
_cell.length_b   1.000
_cell.length_c   1.000
_cell.angle_alpha   90.00
_cell.angle_beta   90.00
_cell.angle_gamma   90.00
#
_symmetry.space_group_name_H-M   'P 1'
#
loop_
_entity.id
_entity.type
_entity.pdbx_description
1 polymer ?
#
loop_
_entity_poly.entity_id
_entity_poly.type
_entity_poly.pdbx_seq_one_letter_code
_entity_poly.pdbx_strand_id
1 'polypeptide(L)'
;MEYEFSKKPYGQDGLFGVKYDSLEASFMALFEINSHLWTAEKIQLLIDKSLSLKNDEEYEYKGDGSNLFMIIDKNEVFFYSSYSDKEEEDFIWPFDKFIQFLEDFKQFVTENQ
;
A
#
# COMPACT_ATOMS: atom_id res chain seq x y z
N MET A 1 9.27 9.01 -7.38
CA MET A 1 7.80 9.05 -7.58
C MET A 1 7.26 9.90 -6.46
N GLU A 2 6.51 10.94 -6.83
CA GLU A 2 5.77 11.76 -5.87
C GLU A 2 4.35 11.21 -5.81
N TYR A 3 3.85 10.89 -4.63
CA TYR A 3 2.47 10.52 -4.38
C TYR A 3 1.96 11.39 -3.22
N GLU A 4 0.66 11.68 -3.21
CA GLU A 4 0.03 12.48 -2.14
C GLU A 4 -0.96 11.60 -1.38
N PHE A 5 -0.80 11.50 -0.06
CA PHE A 5 -1.82 10.83 0.77
C PHE A 5 -3.07 11.71 0.91
N SER A 6 -4.24 11.06 1.03
CA SER A 6 -5.52 11.75 1.08
C SER A 6 -6.53 11.04 1.98
N LYS A 7 -7.41 11.84 2.60
CA LYS A 7 -8.66 11.41 3.26
C LYS A 7 -9.85 11.25 2.30
N LYS A 8 -9.59 11.55 1.03
CA LYS A 8 -10.52 11.51 -0.10
C LYS A 8 -9.79 11.14 -1.40
N PRO A 9 -9.17 9.94 -1.47
CA PRO A 9 -8.28 9.55 -2.56
C PRO A 9 -8.95 9.60 -3.95
N TYR A 10 -10.28 9.48 -4.01
CA TYR A 10 -11.10 9.69 -5.22
C TYR A 10 -12.30 10.62 -4.97
N GLY A 11 -12.11 11.65 -4.15
CA GLY A 11 -13.16 12.61 -3.80
C GLY A 11 -14.23 12.09 -2.84
N GLN A 12 -14.17 10.82 -2.43
CA GLN A 12 -15.03 10.24 -1.40
C GLN A 12 -14.41 10.43 -0.01
N ASP A 13 -15.11 11.14 0.87
CA ASP A 13 -14.68 11.36 2.25
C ASP A 13 -14.64 10.06 3.06
N GLY A 14 -13.74 10.02 4.05
CA GLY A 14 -13.65 8.93 5.04
C GLY A 14 -12.79 7.74 4.58
N LEU A 15 -12.03 7.89 3.51
CA LEU A 15 -11.09 6.88 3.02
C LEU A 15 -9.66 7.39 3.18
N PHE A 16 -8.78 6.61 3.81
CA PHE A 16 -7.34 6.87 3.77
C PHE A 16 -6.71 6.14 2.59
N GLY A 17 -5.83 6.80 1.85
CA GLY A 17 -5.08 6.17 0.76
C GLY A 17 -4.24 7.17 -0.02
N VAL A 18 -3.86 6.80 -1.24
CA VAL A 18 -3.13 7.69 -2.16
C VAL A 18 -4.11 8.40 -3.08
N LYS A 19 -3.92 9.70 -3.29
CA LYS A 19 -4.73 10.52 -4.19
C LYS A 19 -4.55 10.06 -5.63
N TYR A 20 -5.65 9.70 -6.29
CA TYR A 20 -5.66 9.17 -7.65
C TYR A 20 -4.91 10.07 -8.63
N ASP A 21 -5.21 11.37 -8.64
CA ASP A 21 -4.61 12.34 -9.57
C ASP A 21 -3.12 12.64 -9.28
N SER A 22 -2.55 12.13 -8.19
CA SER A 22 -1.12 12.26 -7.90
C SER A 22 -0.28 11.13 -8.51
N LEU A 23 -0.91 10.06 -8.99
CA LEU A 23 -0.21 8.87 -9.46
C LEU A 23 0.12 8.96 -10.95
N GLU A 24 1.34 8.54 -11.28
CA GLU A 24 1.71 8.23 -12.66
C GLU A 24 0.99 6.94 -13.11
N ALA A 25 0.75 6.81 -14.42
CA ALA A 25 -0.02 5.70 -14.99
C ALA A 25 0.51 4.30 -14.61
N SER A 26 1.83 4.15 -14.49
CA SER A 26 2.48 2.88 -14.12
C SER A 26 2.29 2.48 -12.66
N PHE A 27 1.75 3.35 -11.81
CA PHE A 27 1.56 3.10 -10.38
C PHE A 27 0.09 3.23 -9.96
N MET A 28 -0.83 3.20 -10.92
CA MET A 28 -2.26 3.37 -10.66
C MET A 28 -2.81 2.32 -9.68
N ALA A 29 -2.29 1.09 -9.67
CA ALA A 29 -2.71 0.08 -8.70
C ALA A 29 -2.47 0.52 -7.24
N LEU A 30 -1.51 1.40 -6.96
CA LEU A 30 -1.27 1.91 -5.60
C LEU A 30 -2.47 2.67 -5.03
N PHE A 31 -3.29 3.29 -5.89
CA PHE A 31 -4.55 3.92 -5.47
C PHE A 31 -5.45 2.94 -4.70
N GLU A 32 -5.44 1.67 -5.07
CA GLU A 32 -6.31 0.62 -4.53
C GLU A 32 -6.01 0.24 -3.09
N ILE A 33 -4.92 0.76 -2.52
CA ILE A 33 -4.68 0.68 -1.07
C ILE A 33 -5.76 1.40 -0.28
N ASN A 34 -6.54 2.29 -0.91
CA ASN A 34 -7.53 3.10 -0.22
C ASN A 34 -8.52 2.26 0.61
N SER A 35 -8.74 2.65 1.87
CA SER A 35 -9.68 1.99 2.77
C SER A 35 -10.06 2.92 3.94
N HIS A 36 -11.28 2.79 4.44
CA HIS A 36 -11.74 3.43 5.68
C HIS A 36 -11.26 2.68 6.93
N LEU A 37 -10.71 1.47 6.75
CA LEU A 37 -10.29 0.59 7.83
C LEU A 37 -8.83 0.79 8.24
N TRP A 38 -8.11 1.72 7.62
CA TRP A 38 -6.75 2.02 8.01
C TRP A 38 -6.68 2.66 9.40
N THR A 39 -5.77 2.13 10.21
CA THR A 39 -5.38 2.67 11.49
C THR A 39 -3.85 2.62 11.59
N ALA A 40 -3.27 3.48 12.42
CA ALA A 40 -1.82 3.45 12.67
C ALA A 40 -1.35 2.06 13.14
N GLU A 41 -2.15 1.37 13.96
CA GLU A 41 -1.87 0.02 14.45
C GLU A 41 -1.84 -1.03 13.33
N LYS A 42 -2.80 -0.98 12.40
CA LYS A 42 -2.82 -1.91 11.26
C LYS A 42 -1.64 -1.70 10.33
N ILE A 43 -1.26 -0.45 10.10
CA ILE A 43 -0.09 -0.13 9.28
C ILE A 43 1.18 -0.59 9.99
N GLN A 44 1.30 -0.37 11.31
CA GLN A 44 2.43 -0.87 12.08
C GLN A 44 2.53 -2.40 12.05
N LEU A 45 1.40 -3.11 12.16
CA LEU A 45 1.40 -4.57 12.05
C LEU A 45 1.89 -5.06 10.67
N LEU A 46 1.54 -4.35 9.59
CA LEU A 46 2.05 -4.63 8.25
C LEU A 46 3.56 -4.40 8.16
N ILE A 47 4.06 -3.28 8.72
CA ILE A 47 5.50 -2.99 8.82
C ILE A 47 6.21 -4.11 9.60
N ASP A 48 5.73 -4.43 10.80
CA ASP A 48 6.36 -5.41 11.69
C ASP A 48 6.44 -6.80 11.05
N LYS A 49 5.35 -7.24 10.42
CA LYS A 49 5.33 -8.52 9.68
C LYS A 49 6.34 -8.52 8.54
N SER A 50 6.37 -7.46 7.74
CA SER A 50 7.31 -7.30 6.61
C SER A 50 8.76 -7.30 7.10
N LEU A 51 9.04 -6.61 8.20
CA LEU A 51 10.38 -6.58 8.80
C LEU A 51 10.78 -7.91 9.44
N SER A 52 9.82 -8.71 9.91
CA SER A 52 10.07 -10.00 10.54
C SER A 52 10.39 -11.14 9.57
N LEU A 53 10.15 -10.94 8.26
CA LEU A 53 10.49 -11.92 7.22
C LEU A 53 11.96 -12.31 7.28
N LYS A 54 12.24 -13.60 7.07
CA LYS A 54 13.61 -14.08 6.83
C LYS A 54 13.92 -14.06 5.33
N ASN A 55 15.20 -14.26 4.99
CA ASN A 55 15.59 -14.47 3.60
C ASN A 55 14.82 -15.68 3.05
N ASP A 56 14.27 -15.54 1.84
CA ASP A 56 13.44 -16.52 1.12
C ASP A 56 12.01 -16.72 1.67
N GLU A 57 11.56 -15.93 2.66
CA GLU A 57 10.17 -15.90 3.08
C GLU A 57 9.38 -14.79 2.36
N GLU A 58 8.14 -15.11 2.00
CA GLU A 58 7.18 -14.19 1.40
C GLU A 58 6.00 -13.97 2.34
N TYR A 59 5.45 -12.76 2.33
CA TYR A 59 4.19 -12.41 2.98
C TYR A 59 3.18 -11.90 1.96
N GLU A 60 2.12 -12.66 1.78
CA GLU A 60 0.95 -12.22 1.03
C GLU A 60 0.06 -11.33 1.89
N TYR A 61 -0.17 -10.11 1.42
CA TYR A 61 -1.06 -9.16 2.06
C TYR A 61 -2.21 -8.76 1.15
N LYS A 62 -3.43 -8.93 1.64
CA LYS A 62 -4.64 -8.38 1.03
C LYS A 62 -5.24 -7.39 2.01
N GLY A 63 -5.28 -6.10 1.66
CA GLY A 63 -5.74 -5.07 2.58
C GLY A 63 -7.24 -5.14 2.83
N ASP A 64 -7.65 -5.05 4.10
CA ASP A 64 -9.05 -5.06 4.50
C ASP A 64 -9.80 -3.87 3.87
N GLY A 65 -10.81 -4.18 3.04
CA GLY A 65 -11.59 -3.15 2.33
C GLY A 65 -10.80 -2.40 1.25
N SER A 66 -9.60 -2.88 0.92
CA SER A 66 -8.79 -2.41 -0.20
C SER A 66 -8.86 -3.43 -1.35
N ASN A 67 -8.61 -2.96 -2.56
CA ASN A 67 -8.51 -3.83 -3.74
C ASN A 67 -7.06 -4.13 -4.11
N LEU A 68 -6.10 -3.70 -3.28
CA LEU A 68 -4.69 -3.96 -3.46
C LEU A 68 -4.29 -5.30 -2.81
N PHE A 69 -3.64 -6.14 -3.62
CA PHE A 69 -2.93 -7.32 -3.17
C PHE A 69 -1.42 -7.08 -3.31
N MET A 70 -0.65 -7.56 -2.35
CA MET A 70 0.81 -7.44 -2.35
C MET A 70 1.46 -8.78 -2.00
N ILE A 71 2.54 -9.09 -2.69
CA ILE A 71 3.50 -10.12 -2.28
C ILE A 71 4.76 -9.40 -1.81
N ILE A 72 5.15 -9.62 -0.56
CA ILE A 72 6.23 -8.90 0.10
C ILE A 72 7.35 -9.90 0.40
N ASP A 73 8.54 -9.67 -0.14
CA ASP A 73 9.77 -10.35 0.28
C ASP A 73 10.82 -9.33 0.73
N LYS A 74 12.02 -9.79 1.12
CA LYS A 74 13.08 -8.92 1.67
C LYS A 74 13.78 -8.01 0.65
N ASN A 75 13.66 -8.29 -0.63
CA ASN A 75 14.25 -7.52 -1.71
C ASN A 75 13.21 -6.61 -2.36
N GLU A 76 12.03 -7.16 -2.65
CA GLU A 76 11.03 -6.56 -3.51
C GLU A 76 9.62 -6.77 -2.98
N VAL A 77 8.72 -5.87 -3.42
CA VAL A 77 7.30 -5.94 -3.15
C VAL A 77 6.56 -5.80 -4.47
N PHE A 78 5.74 -6.79 -4.76
CA PHE A 78 4.96 -6.92 -5.98
C PHE A 78 3.53 -6.47 -5.69
N PHE A 79 3.02 -5.54 -6.50
CA PHE A 79 1.69 -4.94 -6.30
C PHE A 79 0.74 -5.39 -7.39
N TYR A 80 -0.46 -5.81 -7.00
CA TYR A 80 -1.49 -6.31 -7.88
C TYR A 80 -2.83 -5.66 -7.58
N SER A 81 -3.45 -5.10 -8.61
CA SER A 81 -4.84 -4.71 -8.61
C SER A 81 -5.73 -5.94 -8.66
N SER A 82 -6.69 -6.03 -7.74
CA SER A 82 -7.69 -7.11 -7.77
C SER A 82 -8.77 -6.92 -8.84
N TYR A 83 -8.74 -5.82 -9.60
CA TYR A 83 -9.59 -5.61 -10.76
C TYR A 83 -8.99 -6.14 -12.07
N SER A 84 -7.73 -6.55 -12.04
CA SER A 84 -7.04 -7.07 -13.22
C SER A 84 -6.96 -8.60 -13.13
N ASP A 85 -7.47 -9.30 -14.15
CA ASP A 85 -7.31 -10.76 -14.30
C ASP A 85 -5.89 -11.13 -14.80
N LYS A 86 -4.90 -10.25 -14.61
CA LYS A 86 -3.54 -10.48 -15.09
C LYS A 86 -2.79 -11.39 -14.12
N GLU A 87 -1.94 -12.24 -14.68
CA GLU A 87 -1.01 -13.08 -13.90
C GLU A 87 0.24 -12.32 -13.46
N GLU A 88 0.51 -11.15 -14.07
CA GLU A 88 1.67 -10.30 -13.80
C GLU A 88 1.33 -9.16 -12.85
N GLU A 89 2.31 -8.72 -12.07
CA GLU A 89 2.21 -7.56 -11.20
C GLU A 89 2.01 -6.26 -11.97
N ASP A 90 1.28 -5.31 -11.39
CA ASP A 90 1.13 -3.98 -11.97
C ASP A 90 2.42 -3.18 -11.84
N PHE A 91 3.15 -3.34 -10.73
CA PHE A 91 4.49 -2.81 -10.54
C PHE A 91 5.23 -3.47 -9.36
N ILE A 92 6.54 -3.25 -9.32
CA ILE A 92 7.44 -3.72 -8.25
C ILE A 92 8.09 -2.51 -7.57
N TRP A 93 8.20 -2.53 -6.24
CA TRP A 93 9.09 -1.62 -5.50
C TRP A 93 10.18 -2.37 -4.73
N PRO A 94 11.35 -1.74 -4.51
CA PRO A 94 12.31 -2.19 -3.52
C PRO A 94 11.68 -2.21 -2.12
N PHE A 95 12.04 -3.22 -1.32
CA PHE A 95 11.51 -3.40 0.04
C PHE A 95 11.65 -2.16 0.93
N ASP A 96 12.83 -1.52 0.95
CA ASP A 96 13.07 -0.32 1.76
C ASP A 96 12.15 0.84 1.37
N LYS A 97 11.84 0.98 0.08
CA LYS A 97 10.91 2.00 -0.41
C LYS A 97 9.48 1.71 0.06
N PHE A 98 9.08 0.45 0.06
CA PHE A 98 7.78 0.05 0.60
C PHE A 98 7.67 0.32 2.11
N ILE A 99 8.70 0.00 2.89
CA ILE A 99 8.71 0.30 4.32
C ILE A 99 8.61 1.80 4.56
N GLN A 100 9.39 2.62 3.84
CA GLN A 100 9.29 4.08 3.96
C GLN A 100 7.89 4.59 3.62
N PHE A 101 7.28 4.08 2.54
CA PHE A 101 5.90 4.41 2.18
C PHE A 101 4.92 4.10 3.32
N LEU A 102 5.04 2.94 3.97
CA LEU A 102 4.17 2.58 5.10
C LEU A 102 4.41 3.45 6.33
N GLU A 103 5.66 3.85 6.61
CA GLU A 103 5.94 4.78 7.71
C GLU A 103 5.32 6.16 7.47
N ASP A 104 5.49 6.71 6.26
CA ASP A 104 4.89 7.98 5.89
C ASP A 104 3.35 7.89 5.92
N PHE A 105 2.80 6.78 5.44
CA PHE A 105 1.36 6.54 5.44
C PHE A 105 0.80 6.41 6.86
N LYS A 106 1.51 5.70 7.74
CA LYS A 106 1.17 5.59 9.17
C LYS A 106 1.15 6.97 9.83
N GLN A 107 2.16 7.79 9.56
CA GLN A 107 2.21 9.16 10.08
C GLN A 107 1.00 9.96 9.59
N PHE A 108 0.72 9.93 8.29
CA PHE A 108 -0.44 10.60 7.70
C PHE A 108 -1.76 10.17 8.38
N VAL A 109 -2.00 8.87 8.53
CA VAL A 109 -3.20 8.35 9.19
C VAL A 109 -3.28 8.80 10.65
N THR A 110 -2.17 8.78 11.38
CA THR A 110 -2.11 9.20 12.79
C THR A 110 -2.47 10.67 12.97
N GLU A 111 -2.01 11.54 12.08
CA GLU A 111 -2.28 12.99 12.12
C GLU A 111 -3.71 13.34 11.70
N ASN A 112 -4.45 12.38 11.14
CA ASN A 112 -5.73 12.64 10.47
C ASN A 112 -6.89 11.75 10.95
N GLN A 113 -6.69 10.92 11.98
CA GLN A 113 -7.72 10.14 12.67
C GLN A 113 -8.47 10.94 13.74
#